data_AF-A0A6J0TEP2-F1
#
_entry.id   AF-A0A6J0TEP2-F1
#
_cell.length_a   1.000
_cell.length_b   1.000
_cell.length_c   1.000
_cell.angle_alpha   90.00
_cell.angle_beta   90.00
_cell.angle_gamma   90.00
#
_symmetry.space_group_name_H-M   'P 1'
#
loop_
_entity.id
_entity.type
_entity.pdbx_description
1 polymer ?
#
loop_
_entity_poly.entity_id
_entity_poly.type
_entity_poly.pdbx_seq_one_letter_code
_entity_poly.pdbx_strand_id
1 'polypeptide(L)'
;MAFLRRPFSSLALLAHCCFWALPPVSALQERGRPGLADFERKGDRRPASSEGNEPAGPSVWDGDDVDSGLSAELPVGAFDEAAAAASFFQPAEVTPGLLMGAAAAPSFRGPGNNDTRRNKELPILLWWSGSLFPHFPGDTERLDCPRSSCLSTKNRRVRLQRRTRALLFYGTDFRAYEAPLPRLPHQTWALFHEESPMNNYLLSHRPGIALFNYTATFRRESDYPLSLQWLPDLAYLRRRPAFSLAEKERWRRRPRREGGLAPVLYAQSHCDVPSDRDRYVRELMKYIPVDSYGKCLNNREFPSMRLRDTSTATTEDSEFMTFISKYKFHLAMENAICHDYMTEKLWRPMHVGAVPIYRGSPSVRDWMPNDHSIILIDDFESPKELAEYIDFLDRNPDEYLKYLEYKNPGGFTNQFLIDNMERREWGVNDMTLPNYLNGFECFVCDRENARINAEKDHKRTHGKLPAPEPHIAQFTHMGCPPPAPGYGNIEDIPAGDRY
;
A
#
# COMPACT_ATOMS: atom_id res chain seq x y z
N MET A 1 -26.85 5.85 66.28
CA MET A 1 -26.56 4.41 66.29
C MET A 1 -26.20 4.03 64.85
N ALA A 2 -24.97 3.60 64.53
CA ALA A 2 -24.37 2.30 64.85
C ALA A 2 -25.16 1.15 64.18
N PHE A 3 -24.58 0.21 63.42
CA PHE A 3 -23.19 -0.01 62.98
C PHE A 3 -23.20 -1.11 61.86
N LEU A 4 -22.04 -1.38 61.26
CA LEU A 4 -21.60 -2.68 60.68
C LEU A 4 -22.23 -3.20 59.36
N ARG A 5 -21.43 -3.07 58.29
CA ARG A 5 -21.09 -4.21 57.41
C ARG A 5 -20.63 -5.41 58.26
N ARG A 6 -20.84 -6.66 57.82
CA ARG A 6 -19.76 -7.62 57.45
C ARG A 6 -20.31 -8.97 56.89
N PRO A 7 -19.45 -9.80 56.25
CA PRO A 7 -19.86 -10.81 55.28
C PRO A 7 -19.64 -12.24 55.78
N PHE A 8 -19.76 -13.25 54.91
CA PHE A 8 -18.90 -14.43 54.98
C PHE A 8 -18.41 -14.87 53.60
N SER A 9 -17.24 -15.50 53.61
CA SER A 9 -16.48 -15.95 52.45
C SER A 9 -15.85 -17.32 52.74
N SER A 10 -15.35 -17.96 51.68
CA SER A 10 -14.12 -18.80 51.67
C SER A 10 -14.22 -20.33 51.70
N LEU A 11 -13.54 -20.89 50.69
CA LEU A 11 -12.79 -22.17 50.61
C LEU A 11 -13.55 -23.52 50.63
N ALA A 12 -13.02 -24.63 50.09
CA ALA A 12 -12.14 -24.94 48.93
C ALA A 12 -11.85 -26.47 48.87
N LEU A 13 -11.08 -26.93 47.86
CA LEU A 13 -10.46 -28.27 47.66
C LEU A 13 -11.41 -29.42 47.20
N LEU A 14 -11.22 -29.98 45.98
CA LEU A 14 -10.31 -31.07 45.52
C LEU A 14 -10.94 -32.48 45.66
N ALA A 15 -10.77 -33.48 44.76
CA ALA A 15 -9.98 -33.60 43.53
C ALA A 15 -10.51 -34.70 42.56
N HIS A 16 -9.92 -34.74 41.35
CA HIS A 16 -9.71 -35.89 40.45
C HIS A 16 -10.88 -36.67 39.81
N CYS A 17 -10.97 -36.55 38.48
CA CYS A 17 -10.53 -37.64 37.58
C CYS A 17 -9.90 -37.01 36.31
N CYS A 18 -8.96 -37.71 35.65
CA CYS A 18 -8.10 -37.13 34.61
C CYS A 18 -7.58 -38.21 33.62
N PHE A 19 -7.24 -37.79 32.39
CA PHE A 19 -6.66 -38.57 31.28
C PHE A 19 -7.60 -39.63 30.65
N TRP A 20 -7.56 -39.88 29.32
CA TRP A 20 -6.41 -39.91 28.42
C TRP A 20 -6.40 -38.89 27.26
N ALA A 21 -5.18 -38.61 26.79
CA ALA A 21 -4.85 -37.96 25.51
C ALA A 21 -3.99 -38.92 24.68
N LEU A 22 -3.85 -38.71 23.36
CA LEU A 22 -2.77 -39.23 22.48
C LEU A 22 -2.86 -38.50 21.08
N PRO A 23 -1.88 -38.59 20.15
CA PRO A 23 -1.17 -37.40 19.65
C PRO A 23 -1.30 -37.20 18.11
N PRO A 24 -0.61 -36.22 17.46
CA PRO A 24 -0.84 -35.91 16.05
C PRO A 24 -0.03 -36.83 15.11
N VAL A 25 -0.55 -37.06 13.90
CA VAL A 25 0.12 -37.84 12.85
C VAL A 25 0.79 -36.92 11.84
N SER A 26 2.11 -36.96 11.83
CA SER A 26 2.97 -36.49 10.74
C SER A 26 3.00 -37.47 9.57
N ALA A 27 3.05 -36.98 8.33
CA ALA A 27 3.31 -37.80 7.15
C ALA A 27 4.39 -37.15 6.26
N LEU A 28 5.59 -37.76 6.26
CA LEU A 28 6.69 -37.53 5.33
C LEU A 28 7.47 -38.86 5.21
N GLN A 29 8.14 -39.06 4.07
CA GLN A 29 8.73 -40.34 3.60
C GLN A 29 7.69 -41.42 3.19
N GLU A 30 7.93 -42.28 2.19
CA GLU A 30 9.21 -42.58 1.51
C GLU A 30 9.07 -42.95 0.01
N ARG A 31 10.23 -43.21 -0.62
CA ARG A 31 10.38 -43.54 -2.05
C ARG A 31 9.92 -44.97 -2.36
N GLY A 32 9.27 -45.17 -3.52
CA GLY A 32 9.03 -46.49 -4.08
C GLY A 32 8.98 -46.47 -5.62
N ARG A 33 10.06 -46.92 -6.28
CA ARG A 33 10.04 -47.28 -7.70
C ARG A 33 9.43 -48.69 -7.86
N PRO A 34 8.72 -48.94 -8.96
CA PRO A 34 8.92 -50.16 -9.74
C PRO A 34 9.90 -49.89 -10.90
N GLY A 35 10.64 -50.91 -11.31
CA GLY A 35 11.71 -50.78 -12.32
C GLY A 35 11.23 -50.85 -13.78
N LEU A 36 12.20 -50.62 -14.68
CA LEU A 36 12.11 -50.98 -16.09
C LEU A 36 11.74 -52.46 -16.25
N ALA A 37 10.94 -52.74 -17.28
CA ALA A 37 11.16 -53.89 -18.15
C ALA A 37 11.15 -53.37 -19.59
N ASP A 38 12.29 -53.41 -20.27
CA ASP A 38 12.36 -53.28 -21.73
C ASP A 38 11.58 -54.43 -22.39
N PHE A 39 11.04 -54.21 -23.60
CA PHE A 39 11.42 -55.03 -24.77
C PHE A 39 10.96 -54.45 -26.12
N GLU A 40 11.89 -54.46 -27.08
CA GLU A 40 11.72 -54.56 -28.54
C GLU A 40 10.85 -53.59 -29.36
N ARG A 41 11.50 -52.47 -29.70
CA ARG A 41 11.80 -52.04 -31.09
C ARG A 41 11.53 -53.10 -32.21
N LYS A 42 10.52 -52.83 -33.06
CA LYS A 42 10.42 -53.10 -34.52
C LYS A 42 9.23 -52.28 -35.04
N GLY A 43 9.22 -51.66 -36.22
CA GLY A 43 10.20 -51.73 -37.31
C GLY A 43 9.46 -51.79 -38.65
N ASP A 44 9.39 -50.64 -39.33
CA ASP A 44 9.38 -50.52 -40.80
C ASP A 44 8.11 -50.94 -41.59
N ARG A 45 7.43 -49.96 -42.24
CA ARG A 45 7.38 -49.78 -43.72
C ARG A 45 6.29 -48.82 -44.23
N ARG A 46 6.68 -47.92 -45.15
CA ARG A 46 5.81 -47.32 -46.20
C ARG A 46 5.76 -48.28 -47.42
N PRO A 47 4.95 -48.05 -48.49
CA PRO A 47 5.18 -47.00 -49.53
C PRO A 47 3.93 -46.11 -49.78
N ALA A 48 4.05 -44.84 -50.18
CA ALA A 48 4.12 -44.26 -51.56
C ALA A 48 2.75 -44.24 -52.31
N SER A 49 2.42 -43.31 -53.22
CA SER A 49 3.22 -42.38 -54.05
C SER A 49 2.39 -41.10 -54.43
N SER A 50 3.03 -39.93 -54.68
CA SER A 50 3.14 -39.20 -56.00
C SER A 50 1.86 -38.45 -56.46
N GLU A 51 1.80 -37.27 -57.11
CA GLU A 51 2.69 -36.24 -57.74
C GLU A 51 2.12 -34.81 -57.42
N GLY A 52 2.54 -33.63 -57.92
CA GLY A 52 3.65 -33.16 -58.79
C GLY A 52 3.50 -31.67 -59.25
N ASN A 53 4.61 -31.08 -59.72
CA ASN A 53 4.80 -29.92 -60.64
C ASN A 53 4.18 -28.50 -60.45
N GLU A 54 5.09 -27.54 -60.23
CA GLU A 54 5.18 -26.17 -60.84
C GLU A 54 5.62 -26.25 -62.35
N PRO A 55 5.82 -25.19 -63.19
CA PRO A 55 6.11 -23.76 -62.89
C PRO A 55 5.62 -22.64 -63.87
N ALA A 56 6.10 -21.40 -63.62
CA ALA A 56 6.45 -20.29 -64.55
C ALA A 56 5.43 -19.17 -64.94
N GLY A 57 5.94 -17.92 -64.98
CA GLY A 57 5.38 -16.74 -65.69
C GLY A 57 5.98 -16.58 -67.11
N PRO A 58 6.16 -15.37 -67.73
CA PRO A 58 6.09 -13.98 -67.22
C PRO A 58 5.44 -12.94 -68.22
N SER A 59 5.97 -11.69 -68.27
CA SER A 59 5.66 -10.48 -69.12
C SER A 59 4.72 -9.42 -68.47
N VAL A 60 4.98 -8.09 -68.38
CA VAL A 60 5.91 -7.06 -68.97
C VAL A 60 5.30 -6.23 -70.13
N TRP A 61 5.76 -4.97 -70.24
CA TRP A 61 5.55 -3.86 -71.21
C TRP A 61 4.57 -2.72 -70.82
N ASP A 62 4.88 -1.41 -70.96
CA ASP A 62 6.17 -0.67 -70.84
C ASP A 62 5.99 0.87 -70.97
N GLY A 63 7.02 1.64 -70.58
CA GLY A 63 7.37 3.02 -71.02
C GLY A 63 6.45 4.21 -70.64
N ASP A 64 6.83 5.50 -70.72
CA ASP A 64 8.09 6.26 -70.92
C ASP A 64 7.77 7.77 -70.65
N ASP A 65 8.66 8.77 -70.50
CA ASP A 65 9.99 8.97 -69.86
C ASP A 65 10.33 10.51 -69.93
N VAL A 66 11.51 10.98 -69.45
CA VAL A 66 12.21 12.26 -69.77
C VAL A 66 11.66 13.58 -69.12
N ASP A 67 12.43 14.60 -68.67
CA ASP A 67 13.80 14.80 -68.12
C ASP A 67 13.96 16.31 -67.66
N SER A 68 15.07 16.65 -66.97
CA SER A 68 15.65 17.99 -66.69
C SER A 68 15.00 18.86 -65.57
N GLY A 69 15.73 19.67 -64.78
CA GLY A 69 17.19 19.84 -64.63
C GLY A 69 17.58 21.09 -63.79
N LEU A 70 18.80 21.12 -63.23
CA LEU A 70 19.55 22.28 -62.67
C LEU A 70 19.13 22.95 -61.31
N SER A 71 19.93 22.63 -60.29
CA SER A 71 20.74 23.52 -59.42
C SER A 71 20.38 25.01 -59.23
N ALA A 72 20.30 25.48 -57.97
CA ALA A 72 21.34 26.33 -57.32
C ALA A 72 20.93 26.96 -55.96
N GLU A 73 21.88 26.94 -55.02
CA GLU A 73 22.18 27.90 -53.93
C GLU A 73 21.26 28.14 -52.71
N LEU A 74 21.95 28.12 -51.55
CA LEU A 74 21.59 28.48 -50.16
C LEU A 74 21.75 30.03 -49.96
N PRO A 75 21.58 30.69 -48.77
CA PRO A 75 21.67 30.10 -47.42
C PRO A 75 20.97 30.79 -46.20
N VAL A 76 21.19 30.17 -45.02
CA VAL A 76 21.15 30.64 -43.60
C VAL A 76 19.91 31.41 -43.05
N GLY A 77 19.35 30.94 -41.92
CA GLY A 77 18.35 31.74 -41.18
C GLY A 77 17.89 31.33 -39.76
N ALA A 78 18.50 30.34 -39.09
CA ALA A 78 18.33 29.97 -37.66
C ALA A 78 16.92 29.73 -37.07
N PHE A 79 16.68 28.52 -36.53
CA PHE A 79 16.40 28.26 -35.09
C PHE A 79 16.08 26.77 -34.87
N ASP A 80 17.03 26.02 -34.31
CA ASP A 80 16.80 24.75 -33.59
C ASP A 80 16.13 25.07 -32.22
N GLU A 81 15.60 24.14 -31.40
CA GLU A 81 15.88 22.70 -31.26
C GLU A 81 14.73 22.02 -30.47
N ALA A 82 14.13 20.91 -30.95
CA ALA A 82 13.23 20.06 -30.15
C ALA A 82 12.84 18.71 -30.82
N ALA A 83 13.76 17.75 -30.95
CA ALA A 83 13.39 16.37 -31.30
C ALA A 83 14.41 15.32 -30.85
N ALA A 84 13.90 14.11 -30.60
CA ALA A 84 14.61 12.83 -30.46
C ALA A 84 15.57 12.61 -29.28
N ALA A 85 15.12 11.80 -28.31
CA ALA A 85 15.91 10.69 -27.75
C ALA A 85 14.99 9.62 -27.12
N ALA A 86 14.65 8.58 -27.87
CA ALA A 86 14.14 7.32 -27.32
C ALA A 86 14.98 6.17 -27.89
N SER A 87 15.82 5.57 -27.06
CA SER A 87 16.60 4.38 -27.42
C SER A 87 16.82 3.47 -26.21
N PHE A 88 16.71 2.18 -26.46
CA PHE A 88 16.85 1.09 -25.48
C PHE A 88 18.32 0.87 -25.10
N PHE A 89 18.56 0.32 -23.90
CA PHE A 89 19.84 -0.28 -23.53
C PHE A 89 19.66 -1.76 -23.19
N GLN A 90 20.46 -2.61 -23.84
CA GLN A 90 20.73 -3.99 -23.42
C GLN A 90 22.06 -4.04 -22.64
N PRO A 91 22.27 -5.04 -21.77
CA PRO A 91 23.44 -5.07 -20.89
C PRO A 91 24.70 -5.57 -21.63
N ALA A 92 25.82 -4.89 -21.40
CA ALA A 92 27.15 -5.36 -21.81
C ALA A 92 27.83 -6.10 -20.66
N GLU A 93 28.48 -7.22 -20.96
CA GLU A 93 29.32 -7.97 -20.03
C GLU A 93 30.58 -7.17 -19.67
N VAL A 94 31.04 -7.24 -18.42
CA VAL A 94 32.30 -6.64 -17.98
C VAL A 94 33.13 -7.68 -17.23
N THR A 95 34.36 -7.90 -17.70
CA THR A 95 35.34 -8.82 -17.10
C THR A 95 35.96 -8.24 -15.81
N PRO A 96 36.37 -9.09 -14.85
CA PRO A 96 36.72 -8.64 -13.51
C PRO A 96 38.17 -8.12 -13.44
N GLY A 97 38.38 -6.88 -12.96
CA GLY A 97 39.75 -6.36 -12.92
C GLY A 97 40.05 -4.97 -12.36
N LEU A 98 39.37 -4.46 -11.32
CA LEU A 98 40.01 -3.55 -10.35
C LEU A 98 39.24 -3.42 -9.04
N LEU A 99 39.92 -3.59 -7.91
CA LEU A 99 39.37 -3.23 -6.59
C LEU A 99 39.38 -1.70 -6.43
N MET A 100 38.19 -1.09 -6.52
CA MET A 100 37.91 0.19 -5.87
C MET A 100 36.86 -0.05 -4.79
N GLY A 101 37.14 0.44 -3.58
CA GLY A 101 36.32 0.14 -2.42
C GLY A 101 34.89 0.62 -2.58
N ALA A 102 33.93 -0.19 -2.12
CA ALA A 102 32.55 0.23 -1.99
C ALA A 102 32.48 1.40 -1.01
N ALA A 103 32.41 2.61 -1.54
CA ALA A 103 32.06 3.79 -0.77
C ALA A 103 30.60 3.60 -0.30
N ALA A 104 30.44 3.17 0.95
CA ALA A 104 29.13 3.19 1.59
C ALA A 104 28.57 4.60 1.46
N ALA A 105 27.33 4.71 0.96
CA ALA A 105 26.63 5.99 0.93
C ALA A 105 26.69 6.61 2.33
N PRO A 106 26.98 7.92 2.47
CA PRO A 106 27.08 8.54 3.77
C PRO A 106 25.75 8.36 4.51
N SER A 107 25.79 7.71 5.67
CA SER A 107 24.62 7.54 6.55
C SER A 107 23.98 8.90 6.78
N PHE A 108 22.70 9.03 6.42
CA PHE A 108 21.96 10.29 6.49
C PHE A 108 22.11 10.91 7.89
N ARG A 109 22.83 12.03 7.97
CA ARG A 109 22.86 12.88 9.16
C ARG A 109 21.72 13.87 9.06
N GLY A 110 20.70 13.68 9.87
CA GLY A 110 19.64 14.66 10.03
C GLY A 110 20.23 16.04 10.38
N PRO A 111 19.75 17.13 9.75
CA PRO A 111 20.22 18.48 10.07
C PRO A 111 19.98 18.78 11.56
N GLY A 112 20.99 19.34 12.22
CA GLY A 112 20.95 19.68 13.65
C GLY A 112 21.50 18.61 14.60
N ASN A 113 21.82 17.39 14.14
CA ASN A 113 22.37 16.36 15.01
C ASN A 113 23.84 16.62 15.38
N ASN A 114 24.08 16.87 16.68
CA ASN A 114 25.41 17.10 17.28
C ASN A 114 25.90 15.91 18.16
N ASP A 115 25.35 14.71 17.98
CA ASP A 115 25.63 13.53 18.80
C ASP A 115 26.98 12.86 18.46
N THR A 116 28.00 13.22 19.22
CA THR A 116 29.38 12.71 19.08
C THR A 116 29.60 11.30 19.65
N ARG A 117 28.58 10.65 20.22
CA ARG A 117 28.72 9.30 20.79
C ARG A 117 29.12 8.29 19.73
N ARG A 118 30.11 7.45 20.04
CA ARG A 118 30.50 6.31 19.19
C ARG A 118 29.43 5.22 19.22
N ASN A 119 29.34 4.42 18.16
CA ASN A 119 28.35 3.35 18.00
C ASN A 119 28.24 2.37 19.20
N LYS A 120 29.33 2.13 19.94
CA LYS A 120 29.30 1.29 21.15
C LYS A 120 28.49 1.90 22.32
N GLU A 121 28.31 3.22 22.32
CA GLU A 121 27.71 4.05 23.38
C GLU A 121 26.25 4.45 23.08
N LEU A 122 25.80 4.21 21.83
CA LEU A 122 24.42 4.46 21.40
C LEU A 122 23.44 3.39 21.93
N PRO A 123 22.16 3.77 22.15
CA PRO A 123 21.09 2.80 22.31
C PRO A 123 20.88 2.01 21.00
N ILE A 124 20.46 0.75 21.15
CA ILE A 124 20.06 -0.12 20.05
C ILE A 124 18.54 -0.14 19.93
N LEU A 125 18.07 0.03 18.70
CA LEU A 125 16.74 -0.30 18.21
C LEU A 125 16.85 -1.68 17.53
N LEU A 126 16.07 -2.67 17.98
CA LEU A 126 16.09 -4.03 17.43
C LEU A 126 14.80 -4.29 16.65
N TRP A 127 14.88 -4.43 15.33
CA TRP A 127 13.79 -4.99 14.54
C TRP A 127 13.57 -6.45 14.93
N TRP A 128 12.38 -6.73 15.47
CA TRP A 128 11.95 -8.07 15.82
C TRP A 128 11.40 -8.80 14.59
N SER A 129 10.55 -8.14 13.81
CA SER A 129 10.10 -8.63 12.50
C SER A 129 11.27 -8.63 11.52
N GLY A 130 11.48 -9.74 10.80
CA GLY A 130 12.65 -9.93 9.92
C GLY A 130 12.37 -9.77 8.43
N SER A 131 11.10 -9.58 8.06
CA SER A 131 10.57 -9.66 6.68
C SER A 131 10.00 -8.35 6.15
N LEU A 132 9.93 -7.30 6.98
CA LEU A 132 9.90 -5.94 6.44
C LEU A 132 11.16 -5.74 5.59
N PHE A 133 10.99 -5.14 4.41
CA PHE A 133 12.00 -5.01 3.36
C PHE A 133 13.38 -4.60 3.94
N PRO A 134 14.53 -5.05 3.40
CA PRO A 134 15.81 -4.57 3.87
C PRO A 134 15.99 -3.08 3.51
N HIS A 135 15.56 -2.18 4.40
CA HIS A 135 15.73 -0.73 4.27
C HIS A 135 17.20 -0.30 4.47
N PHE A 136 18.02 -1.17 5.08
CA PHE A 136 19.48 -1.09 5.11
C PHE A 136 20.10 -2.23 4.29
N PRO A 137 21.22 -2.00 3.58
CA PRO A 137 21.99 -3.06 2.92
C PRO A 137 22.73 -4.01 3.90
N GLY A 138 22.73 -3.70 5.21
CA GLY A 138 23.45 -4.47 6.24
C GLY A 138 22.58 -4.97 7.40
N ASP A 139 23.20 -5.72 8.32
CA ASP A 139 22.54 -6.22 9.53
C ASP A 139 22.41 -5.17 10.66
N THR A 140 23.17 -4.07 10.57
CA THR A 140 23.23 -3.00 11.57
C THR A 140 23.59 -1.69 10.89
N GLU A 141 22.87 -0.62 11.18
CA GLU A 141 23.13 0.73 10.67
C GLU A 141 23.13 1.74 11.83
N ARG A 142 23.86 2.85 11.67
CA ARG A 142 23.77 4.02 12.56
C ARG A 142 22.72 4.96 12.01
N LEU A 143 21.71 5.24 12.84
CA LEU A 143 20.72 6.28 12.58
C LEU A 143 21.18 7.58 13.24
N ASP A 144 21.31 8.65 12.44
CA ASP A 144 21.61 10.01 12.92
C ASP A 144 20.37 10.90 12.72
N CYS A 145 19.47 10.87 13.70
CA CYS A 145 18.15 11.52 13.68
C CYS A 145 18.23 13.00 14.13
N PRO A 146 17.17 13.82 13.95
CA PRO A 146 17.26 15.26 14.21
C PRO A 146 17.71 15.64 15.63
N ARG A 147 17.36 14.86 16.67
CA ARG A 147 17.71 15.19 18.07
C ARG A 147 18.73 14.24 18.72
N SER A 148 18.96 13.06 18.16
CA SER A 148 19.85 12.03 18.75
C SER A 148 20.24 10.95 17.75
N SER A 149 21.19 10.09 18.13
CA SER A 149 21.58 8.94 17.33
C SER A 149 21.31 7.59 18.01
N CYS A 150 21.14 6.55 17.19
CA CYS A 150 20.92 5.16 17.59
C CYS A 150 21.65 4.17 16.68
N LEU A 151 21.70 2.90 17.08
CA LEU A 151 21.98 1.79 16.16
C LEU A 151 20.68 1.04 15.86
N SER A 152 20.29 0.93 14.59
CA SER A 152 19.24 -0.01 14.18
C SER A 152 19.85 -1.35 13.79
N THR A 153 19.18 -2.46 14.09
CA THR A 153 19.64 -3.80 13.70
C THR A 153 18.52 -4.83 13.69
N LYS A 154 18.64 -5.85 12.84
CA LYS A 154 17.82 -7.08 12.85
C LYS A 154 18.45 -8.25 13.63
N ASN A 155 19.64 -8.06 14.20
CA ASN A 155 20.40 -9.12 14.87
C ASN A 155 19.84 -9.44 16.26
N ARG A 156 18.91 -10.40 16.33
CA ARG A 156 18.24 -10.84 17.58
C ARG A 156 19.19 -11.24 18.72
N ARG A 157 20.49 -11.49 18.48
CA ARG A 157 21.49 -11.74 19.56
C ARG A 157 21.65 -10.56 20.51
N VAL A 158 21.33 -9.33 20.09
CA VAL A 158 21.42 -8.14 20.95
C VAL A 158 20.22 -7.98 21.90
N ARG A 159 19.17 -8.80 21.79
CA ARG A 159 17.89 -8.65 22.52
C ARG A 159 18.05 -8.45 24.02
N LEU A 160 18.99 -9.14 24.66
CA LEU A 160 19.19 -9.08 26.12
C LEU A 160 20.17 -7.98 26.58
N GLN A 161 20.76 -7.20 25.66
CA GLN A 161 21.69 -6.13 26.03
C GLN A 161 20.96 -4.97 26.72
N ARG A 162 21.55 -4.43 27.78
CA ARG A 162 21.04 -3.24 28.51
C ARG A 162 20.94 -1.97 27.64
N ARG A 163 21.69 -1.93 26.53
CA ARG A 163 21.62 -0.85 25.53
C ARG A 163 20.55 -1.08 24.46
N THR A 164 19.99 -2.28 24.33
CA THR A 164 18.81 -2.53 23.47
C THR A 164 17.59 -2.00 24.18
N ARG A 165 17.10 -0.86 23.69
CA ARG A 165 16.17 0.04 24.39
C ARG A 165 14.79 0.08 23.76
N ALA A 166 14.69 -0.18 22.46
CA ALA A 166 13.42 -0.53 21.84
C ALA A 166 13.51 -1.81 21.00
N LEU A 167 12.38 -2.52 20.90
CA LEU A 167 12.13 -3.54 19.90
C LEU A 167 11.05 -3.01 18.95
N LEU A 168 11.34 -3.07 17.65
CA LEU A 168 10.48 -2.56 16.58
C LEU A 168 9.79 -3.74 15.90
N PHE A 169 8.49 -3.64 15.68
CA PHE A 169 7.65 -4.71 15.16
C PHE A 169 6.91 -4.21 13.93
N TYR A 170 7.02 -4.96 12.83
CA TYR A 170 6.10 -4.80 11.71
C TYR A 170 4.81 -5.57 12.02
N GLY A 171 3.67 -4.89 11.99
CA GLY A 171 2.38 -5.44 12.42
C GLY A 171 1.91 -6.63 11.57
N THR A 172 2.16 -6.62 10.27
CA THR A 172 1.83 -7.73 9.35
C THR A 172 2.51 -9.03 9.75
N ASP A 173 3.76 -8.94 10.19
CA ASP A 173 4.57 -10.07 10.64
C ASP A 173 4.33 -10.41 12.13
N PHE A 174 3.61 -9.56 12.87
CA PHE A 174 3.47 -9.74 14.31
C PHE A 174 2.62 -10.97 14.64
N ARG A 175 3.20 -11.86 15.45
CA ARG A 175 2.54 -13.05 15.99
C ARG A 175 2.67 -13.02 17.51
N ALA A 176 1.55 -12.98 18.23
CA ALA A 176 1.54 -12.81 19.69
C ALA A 176 2.29 -13.93 20.43
N TYR A 177 2.26 -15.17 19.89
CA TYR A 177 2.99 -16.31 20.45
C TYR A 177 4.51 -16.27 20.18
N GLU A 178 4.98 -15.41 19.26
CA GLU A 178 6.41 -15.16 18.99
C GLU A 178 6.92 -13.88 19.67
N ALA A 179 6.06 -13.20 20.43
CA ALA A 179 6.43 -11.98 21.11
C ALA A 179 7.53 -12.26 22.17
N PRO A 180 8.57 -11.41 22.28
CA PRO A 180 9.77 -11.70 23.09
C PRO A 180 9.53 -11.49 24.59
N LEU A 181 8.68 -12.33 25.16
CA LEU A 181 8.26 -12.28 26.56
C LEU A 181 9.28 -12.96 27.51
N PRO A 182 9.35 -12.53 28.78
CA PRO A 182 8.75 -11.30 29.31
C PRO A 182 9.44 -10.05 28.73
N ARG A 183 8.65 -8.97 28.48
CA ARG A 183 9.20 -7.67 28.07
C ARG A 183 10.12 -7.15 29.18
N LEU A 184 11.37 -6.85 28.85
CA LEU A 184 12.34 -6.35 29.84
C LEU A 184 11.96 -4.92 30.27
N PRO A 185 12.10 -4.53 31.55
CA PRO A 185 11.63 -3.22 32.04
C PRO A 185 12.29 -2.00 31.37
N HIS A 186 13.49 -2.16 30.80
CA HIS A 186 14.18 -1.08 30.07
C HIS A 186 13.83 -1.03 28.58
N GLN A 187 12.96 -1.93 28.08
CA GLN A 187 12.62 -2.09 26.68
C GLN A 187 11.22 -1.59 26.34
N THR A 188 11.20 -0.61 25.45
CA THR A 188 10.03 -0.11 24.73
C THR A 188 9.69 -1.07 23.58
N TRP A 189 8.42 -1.37 23.36
CA TRP A 189 7.95 -2.05 22.14
C TRP A 189 7.29 -1.02 21.23
N ALA A 190 7.72 -0.95 19.97
CA ALA A 190 7.25 0.02 19.00
C ALA A 190 6.67 -0.69 17.77
N LEU A 191 5.44 -0.35 17.39
CA LEU A 191 4.71 -0.96 16.27
C LEU A 191 4.74 -0.04 15.05
N PHE A 192 5.10 -0.60 13.89
CA PHE A 192 4.83 -0.02 12.58
C PHE A 192 3.75 -0.87 11.89
N HIS A 193 2.59 -0.29 11.58
CA HIS A 193 1.50 -1.00 10.90
C HIS A 193 0.53 -0.06 10.18
N GLU A 194 0.76 0.06 8.88
CA GLU A 194 0.02 0.85 7.89
C GLU A 194 -1.19 0.12 7.27
N GLU A 195 -1.32 -1.17 7.56
CA GLU A 195 -2.26 -2.07 6.90
C GLU A 195 -3.62 -2.18 7.61
N SER A 196 -4.63 -2.63 6.86
CA SER A 196 -5.99 -2.82 7.37
C SER A 196 -6.08 -3.84 8.52
N PRO A 197 -7.15 -3.82 9.36
CA PRO A 197 -7.43 -4.87 10.34
C PRO A 197 -7.50 -6.28 9.75
N MET A 198 -7.81 -6.42 8.46
CA MET A 198 -7.85 -7.70 7.77
C MET A 198 -6.46 -8.37 7.70
N ASN A 199 -5.39 -7.57 7.73
CA ASN A 199 -4.01 -8.03 7.73
C ASN A 199 -3.60 -8.58 9.11
N ASN A 200 -3.88 -7.85 10.19
CA ASN A 200 -3.67 -8.34 11.56
C ASN A 200 -4.73 -7.82 12.55
N TYR A 201 -5.87 -8.51 12.61
CA TYR A 201 -7.04 -8.10 13.41
C TYR A 201 -6.74 -7.94 14.91
N LEU A 202 -5.73 -8.65 15.44
CA LEU A 202 -5.33 -8.55 16.84
C LEU A 202 -4.96 -7.11 17.21
N LEU A 203 -4.29 -6.39 16.29
CA LEU A 203 -3.81 -5.03 16.51
C LEU A 203 -4.95 -4.01 16.56
N SER A 204 -6.09 -4.30 15.94
CA SER A 204 -7.31 -3.48 16.06
C SER A 204 -8.11 -3.74 17.34
N HIS A 205 -7.67 -4.64 18.22
CA HIS A 205 -8.29 -4.88 19.52
C HIS A 205 -7.44 -4.30 20.66
N ARG A 206 -8.11 -3.78 21.71
CA ARG A 206 -7.44 -3.14 22.87
C ARG A 206 -6.34 -4.01 23.50
N PRO A 207 -6.50 -5.33 23.71
CA PRO A 207 -5.43 -6.17 24.27
C PRO A 207 -4.21 -6.33 23.36
N GLY A 208 -4.37 -6.22 22.05
CA GLY A 208 -3.27 -6.33 21.08
C GLY A 208 -2.47 -5.03 20.97
N ILE A 209 -3.15 -3.89 20.75
CA ILE A 209 -2.45 -2.60 20.60
C ILE A 209 -1.74 -2.17 21.89
N ALA A 210 -2.31 -2.47 23.06
CA ALA A 210 -1.72 -2.12 24.36
C ALA A 210 -0.45 -2.93 24.72
N LEU A 211 -0.01 -3.88 23.89
CA LEU A 211 1.32 -4.50 24.00
C LEU A 211 2.44 -3.50 23.67
N PHE A 212 2.13 -2.48 22.87
CA PHE A 212 3.09 -1.51 22.34
C PHE A 212 3.07 -0.22 23.14
N ASN A 213 4.24 0.41 23.22
CA ASN A 213 4.44 1.72 23.81
C ASN A 213 4.21 2.81 22.76
N TYR A 214 4.87 2.70 21.60
CA TYR A 214 4.74 3.63 20.47
C TYR A 214 4.16 2.92 19.24
N THR A 215 3.46 3.67 18.41
CA THR A 215 2.76 3.18 17.21
C THR A 215 2.88 4.15 16.04
N ALA A 216 3.16 3.63 14.85
CA ALA A 216 2.99 4.31 13.57
C ALA A 216 1.95 3.57 12.75
N THR A 217 0.86 4.23 12.41
CA THR A 217 -0.33 3.59 11.83
C THR A 217 -1.14 4.56 10.97
N PHE A 218 -2.14 4.08 10.24
CA PHE A 218 -3.06 4.94 9.51
C PHE A 218 -3.88 5.91 10.40
N ARG A 219 -4.02 5.67 11.72
CA ARG A 219 -4.78 6.53 12.64
C ARG A 219 -4.05 7.83 12.96
N ARG A 220 -4.75 8.98 12.89
CA ARG A 220 -4.17 10.29 13.26
C ARG A 220 -3.79 10.38 14.74
N GLU A 221 -4.41 9.56 15.59
CA GLU A 221 -4.15 9.49 17.03
C GLU A 221 -2.97 8.57 17.39
N SER A 222 -2.36 7.89 16.42
CA SER A 222 -1.12 7.14 16.68
C SER A 222 0.08 8.08 16.88
N ASP A 223 1.10 7.59 17.57
CA ASP A 223 2.24 8.41 18.01
C ASP A 223 3.06 9.00 16.85
N TYR A 224 2.99 8.34 15.70
CA TYR A 224 3.62 8.75 14.45
C TYR A 224 2.65 8.45 13.27
N PRO A 225 1.69 9.35 12.98
CA PRO A 225 0.57 9.05 12.11
C PRO A 225 0.97 8.94 10.63
N LEU A 226 0.40 7.94 9.96
CA LEU A 226 0.62 7.58 8.55
C LEU A 226 -0.63 7.81 7.68
N SER A 227 -1.63 8.55 8.18
CA SER A 227 -2.94 8.76 7.52
C SER A 227 -2.86 9.26 6.08
N LEU A 228 -1.78 9.97 5.71
CA LEU A 228 -1.53 10.51 4.38
C LEU A 228 -0.38 9.80 3.62
N GLN A 229 -0.03 8.55 3.97
CA GLN A 229 1.12 7.86 3.36
C GLN A 229 0.93 7.52 1.88
N TRP A 230 -0.32 7.56 1.41
CA TRP A 230 -0.69 7.33 0.02
C TRP A 230 -0.93 8.64 -0.76
N LEU A 231 -0.64 9.80 -0.15
CA LEU A 231 -0.66 11.12 -0.76
C LEU A 231 0.78 11.71 -0.74
N PRO A 232 1.53 11.63 -1.85
CA PRO A 232 2.93 12.08 -1.87
C PRO A 232 3.11 13.56 -1.53
N ASP A 233 2.36 14.45 -2.17
CA ASP A 233 2.37 15.89 -1.92
C ASP A 233 1.07 16.53 -2.46
N LEU A 234 0.86 17.85 -2.31
CA LEU A 234 -0.34 18.51 -2.87
C LEU A 234 -0.25 18.77 -4.38
N ALA A 235 0.95 18.82 -4.97
CA ALA A 235 1.18 18.96 -6.41
C ALA A 235 0.86 17.67 -7.18
N TYR A 236 0.99 16.51 -6.53
CA TYR A 236 0.51 15.21 -7.00
C TYR A 236 -0.96 15.29 -7.39
N LEU A 237 -1.83 15.77 -6.50
CA LEU A 237 -3.26 15.93 -6.82
C LEU A 237 -3.52 17.00 -7.89
N ARG A 238 -2.66 18.01 -8.01
CA ARG A 238 -2.72 19.04 -9.08
C ARG A 238 -2.15 18.58 -10.44
N ARG A 239 -1.57 17.39 -10.57
CA ARG A 239 -1.09 16.91 -11.89
C ARG A 239 -2.26 16.89 -12.89
N ARG A 240 -1.98 17.36 -14.10
CA ARG A 240 -2.97 17.41 -15.19
C ARG A 240 -3.38 15.98 -15.55
N PRO A 241 -4.68 15.70 -15.78
CA PRO A 241 -5.14 14.41 -16.27
C PRO A 241 -4.46 14.06 -17.60
N ALA A 242 -4.13 12.78 -17.80
CA ALA A 242 -3.51 12.32 -19.05
C ALA A 242 -4.42 12.47 -20.29
N PHE A 243 -5.73 12.55 -20.08
CA PHE A 243 -6.74 12.71 -21.12
C PHE A 243 -7.77 13.78 -20.73
N SER A 244 -8.19 14.58 -21.72
CA SER A 244 -9.27 15.56 -21.51
C SER A 244 -10.65 14.88 -21.42
N LEU A 245 -11.65 15.59 -20.85
CA LEU A 245 -13.01 15.07 -20.68
C LEU A 245 -13.63 14.59 -22.00
N ALA A 246 -13.41 15.33 -23.09
CA ALA A 246 -13.87 14.95 -24.42
C ALA A 246 -13.35 13.57 -24.87
N GLU A 247 -12.16 13.13 -24.43
CA GLU A 247 -11.59 11.82 -24.78
C GLU A 247 -12.20 10.70 -23.94
N LYS A 248 -12.38 10.96 -22.65
CA LYS A 248 -13.16 10.08 -21.75
C LYS A 248 -14.54 9.80 -22.33
N GLU A 249 -15.22 10.85 -22.79
CA GLU A 249 -16.52 10.73 -23.46
C GLU A 249 -16.44 9.98 -24.81
N ARG A 250 -15.38 10.14 -25.61
CA ARG A 250 -15.19 9.34 -26.84
C ARG A 250 -15.09 7.85 -26.53
N TRP A 251 -14.45 7.43 -25.44
CA TRP A 251 -14.45 6.02 -25.02
C TRP A 251 -15.79 5.57 -24.43
N ARG A 252 -16.49 6.46 -23.70
CA ARG A 252 -17.82 6.19 -23.14
C ARG A 252 -18.90 5.98 -24.23
N ARG A 253 -18.86 6.77 -25.30
CA ARG A 253 -19.84 6.71 -26.42
C ARG A 253 -19.64 5.53 -27.39
N ARG A 254 -18.47 4.86 -27.37
CA ARG A 254 -18.21 3.69 -28.23
C ARG A 254 -19.07 2.48 -27.84
N PRO A 255 -19.48 1.63 -28.80
CA PRO A 255 -20.11 0.34 -28.49
C PRO A 255 -19.22 -0.52 -27.60
N ARG A 256 -19.82 -1.23 -26.64
CA ARG A 256 -19.08 -2.06 -25.66
C ARG A 256 -18.20 -3.15 -26.33
N ARG A 257 -18.70 -3.72 -27.43
CA ARG A 257 -18.02 -4.71 -28.30
C ARG A 257 -16.80 -4.15 -29.06
N GLU A 258 -16.72 -2.83 -29.23
CA GLU A 258 -15.64 -2.11 -29.92
C GLU A 258 -14.70 -1.42 -28.91
N GLY A 259 -14.62 -1.96 -27.69
CA GLY A 259 -13.79 -1.42 -26.61
C GLY A 259 -14.37 -0.20 -25.90
N GLY A 260 -15.66 0.09 -26.05
CA GLY A 260 -16.32 1.18 -25.32
C GLY A 260 -16.38 0.94 -23.81
N LEU A 261 -16.07 1.97 -23.03
CA LEU A 261 -15.89 1.88 -21.57
C LEU A 261 -17.16 2.23 -20.79
N ALA A 262 -17.26 1.71 -19.56
CA ALA A 262 -18.27 2.10 -18.59
C ALA A 262 -18.06 3.55 -18.11
N PRO A 263 -19.09 4.20 -17.52
CA PRO A 263 -18.88 5.41 -16.72
C PRO A 263 -17.99 5.13 -15.50
N VAL A 264 -18.16 3.97 -14.86
CA VAL A 264 -17.54 3.59 -13.59
C VAL A 264 -16.54 2.45 -13.78
N LEU A 265 -15.34 2.61 -13.20
CA LEU A 265 -14.31 1.58 -13.04
C LEU A 265 -14.37 0.94 -11.65
N TYR A 266 -14.31 -0.39 -11.58
CA TYR A 266 -13.95 -1.14 -10.38
C TYR A 266 -12.70 -1.97 -10.70
N ALA A 267 -11.64 -1.87 -9.89
CA ALA A 267 -10.37 -2.54 -10.14
C ALA A 267 -9.84 -3.14 -8.82
N GLN A 268 -10.23 -4.38 -8.52
CA GLN A 268 -9.93 -5.03 -7.23
C GLN A 268 -9.58 -6.51 -7.41
N SER A 269 -8.60 -6.98 -6.63
CA SER A 269 -8.13 -8.36 -6.64
C SER A 269 -8.13 -9.05 -5.27
N HIS A 270 -8.57 -8.35 -4.22
CA HIS A 270 -8.82 -8.90 -2.89
C HIS A 270 -10.33 -8.82 -2.66
N CYS A 271 -11.00 -9.96 -2.68
CA CYS A 271 -12.46 -10.04 -2.61
C CYS A 271 -12.89 -10.56 -1.23
N ASP A 272 -14.19 -10.52 -0.94
CA ASP A 272 -14.77 -11.08 0.29
C ASP A 272 -14.16 -10.44 1.56
N VAL A 273 -14.05 -9.10 1.49
CA VAL A 273 -13.38 -8.26 2.49
C VAL A 273 -14.36 -7.68 3.53
N PRO A 274 -13.92 -7.33 4.75
CA PRO A 274 -14.77 -6.80 5.83
C PRO A 274 -15.60 -5.55 5.54
N SER A 275 -15.31 -4.80 4.46
CA SER A 275 -16.13 -3.67 4.02
C SER A 275 -17.36 -4.07 3.18
N ASP A 276 -17.53 -5.37 2.87
CA ASP A 276 -18.66 -5.93 2.09
C ASP A 276 -18.87 -5.22 0.73
N ARG A 277 -17.76 -4.71 0.17
CA ARG A 277 -17.76 -3.90 -1.06
C ARG A 277 -18.23 -4.67 -2.29
N ASP A 278 -17.89 -5.95 -2.40
CA ASP A 278 -18.20 -6.74 -3.61
C ASP A 278 -19.71 -7.03 -3.72
N ARG A 279 -20.42 -7.19 -2.60
CA ARG A 279 -21.88 -7.29 -2.58
C ARG A 279 -22.51 -5.94 -2.96
N TYR A 280 -22.01 -4.83 -2.41
CA TYR A 280 -22.47 -3.49 -2.76
C TYR A 280 -22.32 -3.18 -4.26
N VAL A 281 -21.14 -3.44 -4.84
CA VAL A 281 -20.88 -3.21 -6.26
C VAL A 281 -21.75 -4.12 -7.13
N ARG A 282 -21.98 -5.38 -6.74
CA ARG A 282 -22.89 -6.30 -7.44
C ARG A 282 -24.34 -5.78 -7.48
N GLU A 283 -24.79 -5.10 -6.43
CA GLU A 283 -26.11 -4.43 -6.41
C GLU A 283 -26.13 -3.19 -7.30
N LEU A 284 -25.12 -2.32 -7.19
CA LEU A 284 -24.95 -1.12 -8.01
C LEU A 284 -24.96 -1.44 -9.53
N MET A 285 -24.32 -2.55 -9.92
CA MET A 285 -24.24 -3.04 -11.30
C MET A 285 -25.59 -3.36 -11.96
N LYS A 286 -26.68 -3.47 -11.19
CA LYS A 286 -28.05 -3.61 -11.73
C LYS A 286 -28.60 -2.30 -12.28
N TYR A 287 -28.09 -1.16 -11.80
CA TYR A 287 -28.63 0.18 -12.07
C TYR A 287 -27.71 1.02 -12.97
N ILE A 288 -26.38 0.83 -12.88
CA ILE A 288 -25.41 1.49 -13.75
C ILE A 288 -24.34 0.52 -14.27
N PRO A 289 -23.89 0.61 -15.54
CA PRO A 289 -22.81 -0.23 -16.03
C PRO A 289 -21.49 0.09 -15.33
N VAL A 290 -20.86 -0.95 -14.74
CA VAL A 290 -19.51 -0.89 -14.16
C VAL A 290 -18.59 -1.81 -14.96
N ASP A 291 -17.39 -1.34 -15.28
CA ASP A 291 -16.32 -2.20 -15.82
C ASP A 291 -15.42 -2.66 -14.67
N SER A 292 -15.40 -3.97 -14.43
CA SER A 292 -14.76 -4.63 -13.29
C SER A 292 -13.54 -5.46 -13.74
N TYR A 293 -12.37 -5.04 -13.27
CA TYR A 293 -11.07 -5.66 -13.54
C TYR A 293 -10.42 -6.17 -12.25
N GLY A 294 -9.41 -7.04 -12.39
CA GLY A 294 -8.87 -7.79 -11.26
C GLY A 294 -9.73 -9.01 -10.93
N LYS A 295 -9.50 -9.66 -9.79
CA LYS A 295 -10.18 -10.92 -9.44
C LYS A 295 -11.65 -10.75 -9.05
N CYS A 296 -12.06 -9.58 -8.58
CA CYS A 296 -13.40 -9.39 -8.00
C CYS A 296 -14.42 -8.98 -9.05
N LEU A 297 -15.53 -9.71 -9.12
CA LEU A 297 -16.64 -9.62 -10.09
C LEU A 297 -16.27 -9.80 -11.58
N ASN A 298 -15.03 -9.50 -11.98
CA ASN A 298 -14.36 -9.77 -13.26
C ASN A 298 -15.29 -9.88 -14.49
N ASN A 299 -15.88 -8.76 -14.91
CA ASN A 299 -16.65 -8.70 -16.17
C ASN A 299 -15.83 -8.12 -17.34
N ARG A 300 -14.57 -7.75 -17.10
CA ARG A 300 -13.61 -7.29 -18.11
C ARG A 300 -12.21 -7.86 -17.88
N GLU A 301 -11.50 -8.10 -18.98
CA GLU A 301 -10.08 -8.42 -18.96
C GLU A 301 -9.22 -7.17 -19.14
N PHE A 302 -8.10 -7.08 -18.42
CA PHE A 302 -7.11 -6.03 -18.64
C PHE A 302 -6.51 -6.12 -20.06
N PRO A 303 -6.25 -4.97 -20.71
CA PRO A 303 -5.82 -4.92 -22.12
C PRO A 303 -4.37 -5.36 -22.35
N SER A 304 -3.59 -5.58 -21.29
CA SER A 304 -2.25 -6.17 -21.38
C SER A 304 -2.03 -7.17 -20.23
N MET A 305 -1.06 -8.06 -20.39
CA MET A 305 -0.64 -8.98 -19.32
C MET A 305 0.04 -8.25 -18.16
N ARG A 306 0.71 -7.12 -18.43
CA ARG A 306 1.44 -6.38 -17.39
C ARG A 306 0.50 -5.81 -16.33
N LEU A 307 -0.66 -5.32 -16.78
CA LEU A 307 -1.76 -4.85 -15.92
C LEU A 307 -2.47 -5.97 -15.13
N ARG A 308 -2.23 -7.26 -15.44
CA ARG A 308 -2.78 -8.39 -14.68
C ARG A 308 -1.93 -8.74 -13.45
N ASP A 309 -0.66 -8.33 -13.43
CA ASP A 309 0.20 -8.55 -12.27
C ASP A 309 -0.16 -7.59 -11.14
N THR A 310 -0.56 -8.15 -10.01
CA THR A 310 -0.87 -7.40 -8.78
C THR A 310 0.30 -6.59 -8.22
N SER A 311 1.55 -6.86 -8.63
CA SER A 311 2.70 -6.01 -8.31
C SER A 311 2.59 -4.61 -8.93
N THR A 312 1.97 -4.50 -10.11
CA THR A 312 1.70 -3.21 -10.78
C THR A 312 0.51 -2.49 -10.15
N ALA A 313 -0.40 -3.24 -9.52
CA ALA A 313 -1.58 -2.68 -8.86
C ALA A 313 -1.27 -1.99 -7.53
N THR A 314 -0.16 -2.30 -6.85
CA THR A 314 0.29 -1.61 -5.63
C THR A 314 1.24 -0.45 -5.90
N THR A 315 1.83 -0.37 -7.09
CA THR A 315 2.78 0.69 -7.50
C THR A 315 2.12 1.74 -8.40
N GLU A 316 2.75 2.91 -8.57
CA GLU A 316 2.29 3.94 -9.53
C GLU A 316 2.72 3.60 -10.96
N ASP A 317 2.40 2.39 -11.42
CA ASP A 317 2.80 1.95 -12.74
C ASP A 317 2.19 2.84 -13.85
N SER A 318 3.03 3.35 -14.75
CA SER A 318 2.62 4.36 -15.73
C SER A 318 1.57 3.84 -16.73
N GLU A 319 1.58 2.55 -17.06
CA GLU A 319 0.57 1.93 -17.92
C GLU A 319 -0.75 1.78 -17.17
N PHE A 320 -0.70 1.37 -15.90
CA PHE A 320 -1.90 1.27 -15.04
C PHE A 320 -2.54 2.64 -14.81
N MET A 321 -1.74 3.64 -14.40
CA MET A 321 -2.22 5.01 -14.19
C MET A 321 -2.78 5.63 -15.47
N THR A 322 -2.14 5.39 -16.63
CA THR A 322 -2.67 5.80 -17.94
C THR A 322 -3.97 5.07 -18.28
N PHE A 323 -4.07 3.77 -18.00
CA PHE A 323 -5.28 2.98 -18.26
C PHE A 323 -6.48 3.48 -17.44
N ILE A 324 -6.33 3.62 -16.12
CA ILE A 324 -7.43 4.04 -15.23
C ILE A 324 -7.86 5.49 -15.48
N SER A 325 -6.96 6.36 -15.98
CA SER A 325 -7.26 7.76 -16.30
C SER A 325 -8.33 7.94 -17.39
N LYS A 326 -8.63 6.90 -18.19
CA LYS A 326 -9.66 6.92 -19.25
C LYS A 326 -11.09 7.02 -18.71
N TYR A 327 -11.30 6.67 -17.43
CA TYR A 327 -12.62 6.68 -16.78
C TYR A 327 -12.94 8.03 -16.14
N LYS A 328 -14.23 8.33 -16.01
CA LYS A 328 -14.74 9.50 -15.25
C LYS A 328 -14.88 9.19 -13.76
N PHE A 329 -15.35 8.01 -13.40
CA PHE A 329 -15.59 7.62 -12.00
C PHE A 329 -14.88 6.31 -11.64
N HIS A 330 -14.29 6.23 -10.45
CA HIS A 330 -13.70 4.99 -9.91
C HIS A 330 -14.37 4.63 -8.60
N LEU A 331 -14.72 3.35 -8.41
CA LEU A 331 -15.15 2.80 -7.12
C LEU A 331 -13.94 2.61 -6.20
N ALA A 332 -13.71 3.63 -5.38
CA ALA A 332 -12.62 3.76 -4.41
C ALA A 332 -13.03 3.18 -3.06
N MET A 333 -13.31 1.88 -3.02
CA MET A 333 -13.77 1.19 -1.80
C MET A 333 -12.61 0.49 -1.11
N GLU A 334 -12.33 0.84 0.15
CA GLU A 334 -11.34 0.17 0.98
C GLU A 334 -11.76 -1.26 1.36
N ASN A 335 -10.84 -2.08 1.84
CA ASN A 335 -11.14 -3.46 2.30
C ASN A 335 -11.69 -3.52 3.74
N ALA A 336 -11.54 -2.45 4.53
CA ALA A 336 -12.09 -2.31 5.87
C ALA A 336 -12.58 -0.86 6.09
N ILE A 337 -13.60 -0.71 6.93
CA ILE A 337 -14.15 0.59 7.34
C ILE A 337 -13.47 1.01 8.64
N CYS A 338 -12.62 2.03 8.59
CA CYS A 338 -11.74 2.44 9.69
C CYS A 338 -11.43 3.92 9.59
N HIS A 339 -11.56 4.68 10.69
CA HIS A 339 -11.13 6.08 10.72
C HIS A 339 -9.69 6.23 10.23
N ASP A 340 -9.48 7.22 9.36
CA ASP A 340 -8.22 7.58 8.70
C ASP A 340 -7.55 6.49 7.84
N TYR A 341 -8.17 5.32 7.66
CA TYR A 341 -7.70 4.33 6.69
C TYR A 341 -8.09 4.75 5.27
N MET A 342 -7.16 5.43 4.60
CA MET A 342 -7.31 5.93 3.23
C MET A 342 -6.08 5.52 2.43
N THR A 343 -6.29 4.76 1.36
CA THR A 343 -5.20 4.15 0.60
C THR A 343 -5.07 4.72 -0.81
N GLU A 344 -4.21 4.12 -1.63
CA GLU A 344 -4.04 4.45 -3.04
C GLU A 344 -5.36 4.42 -3.83
N LYS A 345 -6.36 3.66 -3.35
CA LYS A 345 -7.71 3.57 -3.93
C LYS A 345 -8.43 4.92 -3.95
N LEU A 346 -8.22 5.75 -2.94
CA LEU A 346 -8.76 7.12 -2.87
C LEU A 346 -7.94 8.09 -3.72
N TRP A 347 -6.62 8.13 -3.50
CA TRP A 347 -5.78 9.19 -4.03
C TRP A 347 -5.46 9.05 -5.52
N ARG A 348 -5.39 7.82 -6.07
CA ARG A 348 -5.12 7.61 -7.51
C ARG A 348 -6.21 8.12 -8.44
N PRO A 349 -7.53 7.88 -8.24
CA PRO A 349 -8.56 8.52 -9.07
C PRO A 349 -8.40 10.04 -9.09
N MET A 350 -8.22 10.65 -7.92
CA MET A 350 -8.00 12.09 -7.80
C MET A 350 -6.75 12.55 -8.57
N HIS A 351 -5.66 11.78 -8.48
CA HIS A 351 -4.44 12.02 -9.27
C HIS A 351 -4.75 12.10 -10.76
N VAL A 352 -5.37 11.06 -11.31
CA VAL A 352 -5.61 10.92 -12.76
C VAL A 352 -6.80 11.74 -13.28
N GLY A 353 -7.48 12.52 -12.43
CA GLY A 353 -8.64 13.31 -12.81
C GLY A 353 -9.89 12.49 -13.09
N ALA A 354 -10.08 11.42 -12.32
CA ALA A 354 -11.35 10.74 -12.15
C ALA A 354 -11.93 11.10 -10.76
N VAL A 355 -13.24 11.03 -10.61
CA VAL A 355 -13.94 11.27 -9.35
C VAL A 355 -13.99 9.96 -8.56
N PRO A 356 -13.45 9.91 -7.32
CA PRO A 356 -13.63 8.75 -6.45
C PRO A 356 -15.08 8.65 -5.98
N ILE A 357 -15.69 7.48 -6.17
CA ILE A 357 -16.89 7.03 -5.46
C ILE A 357 -16.38 6.22 -4.28
N TYR A 358 -16.27 6.86 -3.12
CA TYR A 358 -15.47 6.40 -1.99
C TYR A 358 -16.29 5.73 -0.88
N ARG A 359 -15.68 4.72 -0.26
CA ARG A 359 -16.10 4.17 1.04
C ARG A 359 -14.92 3.53 1.76
N GLY A 360 -14.70 3.88 3.02
CA GLY A 360 -13.55 3.41 3.79
C GLY A 360 -13.44 4.10 5.13
N SER A 361 -12.74 5.24 5.16
CA SER A 361 -12.62 6.09 6.34
C SER A 361 -13.89 6.93 6.57
N PRO A 362 -14.57 6.81 7.74
CA PRO A 362 -15.66 7.72 8.10
C PRO A 362 -15.18 9.16 8.36
N SER A 363 -13.88 9.37 8.56
CA SER A 363 -13.24 10.68 8.74
C SER A 363 -12.59 11.23 7.47
N VAL A 364 -12.88 10.64 6.30
CA VAL A 364 -12.29 11.03 5.00
C VAL A 364 -12.54 12.49 4.63
N ARG A 365 -13.70 13.07 4.99
CA ARG A 365 -14.05 14.47 4.70
C ARG A 365 -13.00 15.45 5.24
N ASP A 366 -12.48 15.20 6.45
CA ASP A 366 -11.42 16.00 7.09
C ASP A 366 -10.16 16.13 6.24
N TRP A 367 -9.91 15.18 5.34
CA TRP A 367 -8.69 15.09 4.54
C TRP A 367 -8.86 15.49 3.08
N MET A 368 -10.07 15.85 2.64
CA MET A 368 -10.32 16.21 1.24
C MET A 368 -9.83 17.63 0.91
N PRO A 369 -9.33 17.90 -0.32
CA PRO A 369 -8.90 19.24 -0.72
C PRO A 369 -9.94 20.34 -0.51
N ASN A 370 -11.21 19.98 -0.68
CA ASN A 370 -12.40 20.80 -0.45
C ASN A 370 -13.62 19.88 -0.23
N ASP A 371 -14.81 20.45 0.03
CA ASP A 371 -16.04 19.70 0.32
C ASP A 371 -16.63 18.95 -0.88
N HIS A 372 -16.07 19.12 -2.09
CA HIS A 372 -16.65 18.66 -3.35
C HIS A 372 -15.57 18.04 -4.26
N SER A 373 -14.81 17.07 -3.74
CA SER A 373 -13.79 16.33 -4.50
C SER A 373 -14.03 14.82 -4.62
N ILE A 374 -15.01 14.27 -3.88
CA ILE A 374 -15.37 12.85 -3.85
C ILE A 374 -16.88 12.66 -3.72
N ILE A 375 -17.39 11.54 -4.23
CA ILE A 375 -18.76 11.08 -3.99
C ILE A 375 -18.69 10.05 -2.86
N LEU A 376 -19.40 10.26 -1.75
CA LEU A 376 -19.40 9.31 -0.64
C LEU A 376 -20.58 8.35 -0.76
N ILE A 377 -20.30 7.05 -0.71
CA ILE A 377 -21.32 6.01 -0.84
C ILE A 377 -22.37 6.09 0.28
N ASP A 378 -21.94 6.41 1.50
CA ASP A 378 -22.81 6.48 2.68
C ASP A 378 -23.70 7.75 2.72
N ASP A 379 -23.60 8.65 1.73
CA ASP A 379 -24.50 9.81 1.57
C ASP A 379 -25.83 9.46 0.87
N PHE A 380 -25.98 8.24 0.32
CA PHE A 380 -27.13 7.80 -0.46
C PHE A 380 -27.90 6.69 0.27
N GLU A 381 -29.24 6.71 0.19
CA GLU A 381 -30.10 5.70 0.83
C GLU A 381 -29.97 4.32 0.15
N SER A 382 -29.56 4.27 -1.13
CA SER A 382 -29.44 3.01 -1.87
C SER A 382 -28.42 3.05 -3.02
N PRO A 383 -27.90 1.88 -3.46
CA PRO A 383 -27.11 1.77 -4.69
C PRO A 383 -27.82 2.29 -5.95
N LYS A 384 -29.16 2.27 -5.97
CA LYS A 384 -29.96 2.81 -7.08
C LYS A 384 -29.90 4.33 -7.16
N GLU A 385 -30.02 5.01 -6.02
CA GLU A 385 -29.93 6.47 -5.93
C GLU A 385 -28.51 6.95 -6.30
N LEU A 386 -27.47 6.27 -5.81
CA LEU A 386 -26.09 6.51 -6.22
C LEU A 386 -25.90 6.33 -7.73
N ALA A 387 -26.49 5.28 -8.34
CA ALA A 387 -26.44 5.07 -9.78
C ALA A 387 -27.12 6.20 -10.58
N GLU A 388 -28.28 6.68 -10.12
CA GLU A 388 -29.00 7.81 -10.71
C GLU A 388 -28.18 9.11 -10.63
N TYR A 389 -27.49 9.34 -9.49
CA TYR A 389 -26.60 10.48 -9.33
C TYR A 389 -25.36 10.40 -10.24
N ILE A 390 -24.74 9.22 -10.37
CA ILE A 390 -23.59 9.04 -11.28
C ILE A 390 -24.02 9.19 -12.75
N ASP A 391 -25.20 8.71 -13.16
CA ASP A 391 -25.72 8.92 -14.53
C ASP A 391 -26.04 10.41 -14.80
N PHE A 392 -26.55 11.14 -13.81
CA PHE A 392 -26.67 12.60 -13.87
C PHE A 392 -25.32 13.28 -14.11
N LEU A 393 -24.29 12.98 -13.31
CA LEU A 393 -22.94 13.53 -13.52
C LEU A 393 -22.28 13.02 -14.82
N ASP A 394 -22.62 11.81 -15.30
CA ASP A 394 -22.06 11.33 -16.57
C ASP A 394 -22.59 12.15 -17.75
N ARG A 395 -23.85 12.61 -17.67
CA ARG A 395 -24.54 13.39 -18.70
C ARG A 395 -24.35 14.90 -18.62
N ASN A 396 -23.88 15.42 -17.49
CA ASN A 396 -23.70 16.86 -17.25
C ASN A 396 -22.21 17.20 -17.04
N PRO A 397 -21.45 17.55 -18.10
CA PRO A 397 -20.03 17.85 -18.02
C PRO A 397 -19.66 18.91 -16.98
N ASP A 398 -20.46 19.97 -16.86
CA ASP A 398 -20.17 21.09 -15.95
C ASP A 398 -20.30 20.66 -14.48
N GLU A 399 -21.32 19.85 -14.15
CA GLU A 399 -21.49 19.27 -12.81
C GLU A 399 -20.38 18.27 -12.47
N TYR A 400 -19.95 17.46 -13.45
CA TYR A 400 -18.78 16.59 -13.29
C TYR A 400 -17.48 17.38 -13.06
N LEU A 401 -17.31 18.54 -13.73
CA LEU A 401 -16.08 19.34 -13.63
C LEU A 401 -15.91 20.02 -12.26
N LYS A 402 -17.02 20.32 -11.54
CA LYS A 402 -16.97 20.82 -10.16
C LYS A 402 -16.15 19.91 -9.25
N TYR A 403 -16.33 18.59 -9.39
CA TYR A 403 -15.57 17.60 -8.64
C TYR A 403 -14.06 17.63 -8.86
N LEU A 404 -13.58 18.30 -9.92
CA LEU A 404 -12.16 18.42 -10.26
C LEU A 404 -11.59 19.83 -10.00
N GLU A 405 -12.37 20.75 -9.42
CA GLU A 405 -11.94 22.13 -9.16
C GLU A 405 -10.70 22.22 -8.27
N TYR A 406 -10.47 21.25 -7.38
CA TYR A 406 -9.25 21.21 -6.56
C TYR A 406 -7.95 21.16 -7.39
N LYS A 407 -8.00 20.69 -8.64
CA LYS A 407 -6.84 20.69 -9.55
C LYS A 407 -6.41 22.09 -9.97
N ASN A 408 -7.30 23.07 -9.89
CA ASN A 408 -7.01 24.45 -10.28
C ASN A 408 -6.19 25.18 -9.20
N PRO A 409 -5.45 26.26 -9.57
CA PRO A 409 -4.87 27.18 -8.59
C PRO A 409 -5.94 27.68 -7.61
N GLY A 410 -5.65 27.65 -6.31
CA GLY A 410 -6.61 28.03 -5.26
C GLY A 410 -7.70 26.99 -4.91
N GLY A 411 -7.84 25.89 -5.65
CA GLY A 411 -8.91 24.90 -5.42
C GLY A 411 -8.80 24.05 -4.13
N PHE A 412 -7.74 24.23 -3.35
CA PHE A 412 -7.57 23.61 -2.03
C PHE A 412 -8.00 24.62 -0.96
N THR A 413 -9.12 24.35 -0.30
CA THR A 413 -9.70 25.22 0.73
C THR A 413 -9.54 24.63 2.14
N ASN A 414 -9.35 23.32 2.25
CA ASN A 414 -9.20 22.63 3.53
C ASN A 414 -7.82 22.89 4.16
N GLN A 415 -7.79 23.77 5.17
CA GLN A 415 -6.57 24.08 5.92
C GLN A 415 -6.06 22.91 6.76
N PHE A 416 -6.91 21.98 7.22
CA PHE A 416 -6.46 20.81 7.98
C PHE A 416 -5.58 19.90 7.12
N LEU A 417 -5.95 19.65 5.86
CA LEU A 417 -5.11 18.92 4.91
C LEU A 417 -3.78 19.64 4.66
N ILE A 418 -3.83 20.96 4.41
CA ILE A 418 -2.63 21.77 4.10
C ILE A 418 -1.65 21.75 5.28
N ASP A 419 -2.12 22.11 6.49
CA ASP A 419 -1.35 22.09 7.73
C ASP A 419 -0.67 20.74 8.00
N ASN A 420 -1.39 19.63 7.79
CA ASN A 420 -0.85 18.29 8.04
C ASN A 420 0.18 17.88 6.99
N MET A 421 0.03 18.33 5.73
CA MET A 421 1.02 18.08 4.68
C MET A 421 2.29 18.91 4.86
N GLU A 422 2.17 20.17 5.31
CA GLU A 422 3.33 21.04 5.58
C GLU A 422 4.11 20.63 6.84
N ARG A 423 3.42 20.12 7.88
CA ARG A 423 4.06 19.65 9.13
C ARG A 423 4.63 18.23 9.04
N ARG A 424 4.45 17.53 7.92
CA ARG A 424 4.81 16.11 7.78
C ARG A 424 6.34 15.96 7.70
N GLU A 425 6.92 15.29 8.69
CA GLU A 425 8.38 15.10 8.80
C GLU A 425 8.95 14.03 7.84
N TRP A 426 8.10 13.39 7.03
CA TRP A 426 8.44 12.26 6.16
C TRP A 426 7.82 12.41 4.77
N GLY A 427 8.44 11.76 3.79
CA GLY A 427 8.05 11.79 2.38
C GLY A 427 7.69 10.42 1.80
N VAL A 428 7.10 10.44 0.61
CA VAL A 428 6.72 9.24 -0.17
C VAL A 428 7.30 9.41 -1.56
N ASN A 429 8.31 8.60 -1.91
CA ASN A 429 9.14 8.77 -3.12
C ASN A 429 9.84 10.15 -3.23
N ASP A 430 9.94 10.89 -2.12
CA ASP A 430 10.70 12.14 -2.00
C ASP A 430 12.10 11.82 -1.50
N MET A 431 13.14 12.26 -2.21
CA MET A 431 14.54 12.06 -1.85
C MET A 431 15.07 13.13 -0.88
N THR A 432 14.30 14.20 -0.63
CA THR A 432 14.68 15.31 0.26
C THR A 432 14.22 15.09 1.70
N LEU A 433 13.23 14.22 1.90
CA LEU A 433 12.69 13.82 3.20
C LEU A 433 13.06 12.36 3.51
N PRO A 434 13.11 11.95 4.80
CA PRO A 434 13.17 10.54 5.14
C PRO A 434 11.88 9.85 4.67
N ASN A 435 11.98 8.59 4.22
CA ASN A 435 10.78 7.77 4.07
C ASN A 435 10.12 7.56 5.45
N TYR A 436 8.81 7.28 5.47
CA TYR A 436 8.04 7.15 6.72
C TYR A 436 8.58 6.10 7.70
N LEU A 437 9.29 5.07 7.23
CA LEU A 437 9.87 4.06 8.11
C LEU A 437 11.14 4.58 8.81
N ASN A 438 12.06 5.16 8.05
CA ASN A 438 13.26 5.81 8.60
C ASN A 438 12.83 6.95 9.56
N GLY A 439 11.76 7.66 9.21
CA GLY A 439 11.10 8.64 10.06
C GLY A 439 10.58 8.04 11.38
N PHE A 440 9.89 6.90 11.33
CA PHE A 440 9.44 6.18 12.53
C PHE A 440 10.61 5.64 13.39
N GLU A 441 11.65 5.07 12.77
CA GLU A 441 12.85 4.67 13.50
C GLU A 441 13.49 5.86 14.23
N CYS A 442 13.53 7.02 13.58
CA CYS A 442 14.05 8.24 14.18
C CYS A 442 13.15 8.81 15.28
N PHE A 443 11.83 8.76 15.12
CA PHE A 443 10.89 9.04 16.20
C PHE A 443 11.17 8.17 17.43
N VAL A 444 11.28 6.85 17.25
CA VAL A 444 11.59 5.92 18.35
C VAL A 444 12.98 6.21 18.93
N CYS A 445 13.97 6.53 18.09
CA CYS A 445 15.33 6.87 18.52
C CYS A 445 15.38 8.10 19.44
N ASP A 446 14.74 9.20 19.03
CA ASP A 446 14.72 10.46 19.77
C ASP A 446 13.92 10.31 21.06
N ARG A 447 12.80 9.57 21.03
CA ARG A 447 11.99 9.24 22.22
C ARG A 447 12.79 8.40 23.23
N GLU A 448 13.51 7.37 22.78
CA GLU A 448 14.31 6.53 23.68
C GLU A 448 15.51 7.29 24.27
N ASN A 449 16.19 8.13 23.50
CA ASN A 449 17.27 8.96 24.04
C ASN A 449 16.75 9.97 25.07
N ALA A 450 15.60 10.61 24.82
CA ALA A 450 14.93 11.47 25.80
C ALA A 450 14.56 10.70 27.10
N ARG A 451 13.96 9.52 26.97
CA ARG A 451 13.60 8.63 28.10
C ARG A 451 14.83 8.20 28.91
N ILE A 452 15.93 7.85 28.24
CA ILE A 452 17.21 7.48 28.89
C ILE A 452 17.80 8.67 29.66
N ASN A 453 17.67 9.89 29.14
CA ASN A 453 18.16 11.08 29.83
C ASN A 453 17.27 11.42 31.05
N ALA A 454 15.95 11.32 30.93
CA ALA A 454 15.04 11.43 32.07
C ALA A 454 15.31 10.37 33.16
N GLU A 455 15.58 9.11 32.79
CA GLU A 455 16.01 8.05 33.72
C GLU A 455 17.30 8.42 34.49
N LYS A 456 18.27 9.07 33.82
CA LYS A 456 19.53 9.52 34.45
C LYS A 456 19.28 10.69 35.38
N ASP A 457 18.44 11.64 34.98
CA ASP A 457 18.15 12.86 35.74
C ASP A 457 17.34 12.56 37.00
N HIS A 458 16.34 11.67 36.93
CA HIS A 458 15.65 11.11 38.09
C HIS A 458 16.64 10.49 39.10
N LYS A 459 17.58 9.66 38.62
CA LYS A 459 18.61 9.03 39.47
C LYS A 459 19.59 10.04 40.05
N ARG A 460 20.11 10.97 39.26
CA ARG A 460 21.04 12.04 39.68
C ARG A 460 20.42 12.95 40.74
N THR A 461 19.11 13.18 40.65
CA THR A 461 18.38 14.04 41.60
C THR A 461 17.77 13.28 42.78
N HIS A 462 18.08 11.98 42.93
CA HIS A 462 17.55 11.11 43.98
C HIS A 462 16.01 11.14 44.07
N GLY A 463 15.34 11.17 42.92
CA GLY A 463 13.88 11.15 42.83
C GLY A 463 13.18 12.50 42.94
N LYS A 464 13.91 13.63 43.06
CA LYS A 464 13.28 14.97 43.03
C LYS A 464 12.65 15.30 41.67
N LEU A 465 13.27 14.85 40.58
CA LEU A 465 12.61 14.78 39.27
C LEU A 465 11.87 13.44 39.18
N PRO A 466 10.62 13.40 38.66
CA PRO A 466 9.88 12.15 38.49
C PRO A 466 10.58 11.23 37.49
N ALA A 467 10.34 9.92 37.62
CA ALA A 467 10.74 8.97 36.60
C ALA A 467 9.88 9.17 35.33
N PRO A 468 10.40 8.85 34.13
CA PRO A 468 9.56 8.87 32.92
C PRO A 468 8.46 7.82 33.03
N GLU A 469 7.20 8.26 32.91
CA GLU A 469 6.03 7.39 32.97
C GLU A 469 5.98 6.39 31.80
N PRO A 470 5.47 5.16 31.99
CA PRO A 470 5.27 4.21 30.90
C PRO A 470 4.17 4.68 29.94
N HIS A 471 4.56 5.10 28.74
CA HIS A 471 3.61 5.33 27.65
C HIS A 471 3.11 3.99 27.06
N ILE A 472 1.82 3.88 26.79
CA ILE A 472 1.16 2.68 26.23
C ILE A 472 0.14 3.11 25.19
N ALA A 473 0.15 2.45 24.04
CA ALA A 473 -0.75 2.74 22.93
C ALA A 473 -2.22 2.47 23.29
N GLN A 474 -3.11 3.36 22.86
CA GLN A 474 -4.53 3.29 23.15
C GLN A 474 -5.31 2.61 22.02
N PHE A 475 -6.55 2.21 22.30
CA PHE A 475 -7.45 1.63 21.28
C PHE A 475 -7.64 2.56 20.07
N THR A 476 -7.62 3.88 20.27
CA THR A 476 -7.69 4.87 19.19
C THR A 476 -6.53 4.80 18.19
N HIS A 477 -5.42 4.13 18.52
CA HIS A 477 -4.25 4.06 17.63
C HIS A 477 -4.43 3.02 16.51
N MET A 478 -5.37 2.06 16.60
CA MET A 478 -5.63 1.04 15.55
C MET A 478 -7.09 0.54 15.48
N GLY A 479 -7.94 0.97 16.41
CA GLY A 479 -9.30 0.47 16.56
C GLY A 479 -10.19 0.85 15.38
N CYS A 480 -11.04 -0.09 14.96
CA CYS A 480 -12.04 0.11 13.92
C CYS A 480 -13.42 -0.31 14.42
N PRO A 481 -14.51 0.21 13.83
CA PRO A 481 -15.84 -0.35 14.04
C PRO A 481 -15.89 -1.84 13.61
N PRO A 482 -16.85 -2.61 14.14
CA PRO A 482 -17.10 -3.96 13.63
C PRO A 482 -17.52 -3.91 12.16
N PRO A 483 -17.24 -4.97 11.36
CA PRO A 483 -17.75 -5.11 10.01
C PRO A 483 -19.27 -4.98 9.97
N ALA A 484 -19.79 -4.34 8.93
CA ALA A 484 -21.21 -4.11 8.72
C ALA A 484 -21.60 -4.40 7.26
N PRO A 485 -22.86 -4.78 6.99
CA PRO A 485 -23.36 -4.98 5.63
C PRO A 485 -23.14 -3.73 4.76
N GLY A 486 -22.68 -3.94 3.53
CA GLY A 486 -22.49 -2.87 2.56
C GLY A 486 -23.79 -2.13 2.22
N TYR A 487 -24.92 -2.84 2.16
CA TYR A 487 -26.28 -2.29 2.06
C TYR A 487 -27.31 -3.24 2.67
N GLY A 488 -28.47 -2.72 3.05
CA GLY A 488 -29.51 -3.52 3.74
C GLY A 488 -29.09 -3.95 5.15
N ASN A 489 -29.90 -4.78 5.80
CA ASN A 489 -29.66 -5.19 7.17
C ASN A 489 -28.85 -6.49 7.24
N ILE A 490 -28.24 -6.79 8.40
CA ILE A 490 -27.46 -8.03 8.59
C ILE A 490 -28.39 -9.27 8.63
N GLU A 491 -29.64 -9.05 9.02
CA GLU A 491 -30.72 -10.02 8.99
C GLU A 491 -31.09 -10.46 7.56
N ASP A 492 -30.90 -9.58 6.57
CA ASP A 492 -31.22 -9.84 5.17
C ASP A 492 -30.12 -10.64 4.45
N ILE A 493 -28.94 -10.78 5.06
CA ILE A 493 -27.84 -11.59 4.50
C ILE A 493 -28.21 -13.09 4.57
N PRO A 494 -28.19 -13.83 3.45
CA PRO A 494 -28.48 -15.26 3.43
C PRO A 494 -27.58 -16.04 4.39
N ALA A 495 -28.11 -17.07 5.05
CA ALA A 495 -27.37 -17.83 6.05
C ALA A 495 -26.08 -18.51 5.54
N GLY A 496 -25.91 -18.68 4.22
CA GLY A 496 -24.67 -19.16 3.60
C GLY A 496 -23.59 -18.10 3.40
N ASP A 497 -23.95 -16.82 3.44
CA ASP A 497 -23.05 -15.65 3.33
C ASP A 497 -22.74 -15.02 4.70
N ARG A 498 -23.24 -15.60 5.81
CA ARG A 498 -22.96 -15.17 7.18
C ARG A 498 -21.73 -15.92 7.73
N TYR A 499 -20.58 -15.24 7.79
CA TYR A 499 -19.36 -15.70 8.44
C TYR A 499 -18.81 -14.67 9.43
#